data_AF-E6QVM8-F1
#
_entry.id   AF-E6QVM8-F1
#
_cell.length_a   1.000
_cell.length_b   1.000
_cell.length_c   1.000
_cell.angle_alpha   90.00
_cell.angle_beta   90.00
_cell.angle_gamma   90.00
#
_symmetry.space_group_name_H-M   'P 1'
#
loop_
_entity.id
_entity.type
_entity.pdbx_description
1 polymer ?
#
loop_
_entity_poly.entity_id
_entity_poly.type
_entity_poly.pdbx_seq_one_letter_code
_entity_poly.pdbx_strand_id
1 'polypeptide(L)'
;MMGDLDMTEHVRLELVRAKDNIAIADHLHKVATLNYEKNIAANATAKAYLDDEWANIGKWLKAFTQRLPDNLRTMKEVFGPVRDKATGEYLSAGFEIEARLAEQDDIRTILDDVVKMVEKFESTRHAVENVSLDIGKQAVKSVRAEIRNTFYQKVILNPRIRVYMPSISRQPLSLEKDMVSTGQGVAMTLLWVVKMADYVTEREMRRVTTNRAQQKHLHPTQFAIMDGAFSSLSNKGLIQDALDCIKRTRGRFQLIITGHDENYQNNFEYFPTLVEAREISGQFMYADSQTRRILQPSEVGSHYGSMGVMNLRVLPHQLNA
;
A
#
# COMPACT_ATOMS: atom_id res chain seq x y z
N MET A 1 38.64 14.51 -2.68
CA MET A 1 38.22 14.73 -4.07
C MET A 1 39.33 14.23 -4.98
N MET A 2 39.19 13.01 -5.48
CA MET A 2 39.92 12.51 -6.65
C MET A 2 39.07 11.34 -7.15
N GLY A 3 38.15 11.67 -8.05
CA GLY A 3 37.18 10.74 -8.60
C GLY A 3 37.77 9.99 -9.79
N ASP A 4 37.37 8.72 -9.91
CA ASP A 4 37.00 7.90 -11.08
C ASP A 4 37.47 8.25 -12.51
N LEU A 5 38.49 9.07 -12.67
CA LEU A 5 39.24 9.27 -13.90
C LEU A 5 40.64 8.69 -13.65
N ASP A 6 41.13 7.94 -14.64
CA ASP A 6 42.49 7.40 -14.76
C ASP A 6 42.88 6.03 -14.19
N MET A 7 41.99 5.09 -13.85
CA MET A 7 42.47 3.70 -13.67
C MET A 7 43.13 3.14 -14.95
N THR A 8 42.67 3.54 -16.13
CA THR A 8 43.22 3.05 -17.41
C THR A 8 44.51 3.78 -17.83
N GLU A 9 44.59 5.09 -17.62
CA GLU A 9 45.77 5.92 -17.94
C GLU A 9 46.88 5.74 -16.90
N HIS A 10 46.55 5.66 -15.61
CA HIS A 10 47.50 5.36 -14.54
C HIS A 10 48.10 3.96 -14.67
N VAL A 11 47.29 2.94 -15.01
CA VAL A 11 47.79 1.59 -15.30
C VAL A 11 48.66 1.59 -16.55
N ARG A 12 48.31 2.37 -17.59
CA ARG A 12 49.13 2.51 -18.79
C ARG A 12 50.48 3.18 -18.52
N LEU A 13 50.51 4.25 -17.72
CA LEU A 13 51.71 4.94 -17.28
C LEU A 13 52.61 4.05 -16.42
N GLU A 14 52.04 3.29 -15.50
CA GLU A 14 52.77 2.35 -14.64
C GLU A 14 53.28 1.13 -15.43
N LEU A 15 52.55 0.64 -16.44
CA LEU A 15 53.03 -0.41 -17.36
C LEU A 15 54.19 0.07 -18.25
N VAL A 16 54.20 1.36 -18.63
CA VAL A 16 55.34 1.97 -19.34
C VAL A 16 56.56 2.06 -18.41
N ARG A 17 56.38 2.44 -17.14
CA ARG A 17 57.46 2.44 -16.12
C ARG A 17 57.96 1.05 -15.76
N ALA A 18 57.10 0.04 -15.84
CA ALA A 18 57.43 -1.35 -15.58
C ALA A 18 58.36 -1.98 -16.64
N LYS A 19 58.50 -1.36 -17.83
CA LYS A 19 59.51 -1.79 -18.83
C LYS A 19 60.94 -1.63 -18.33
N ASP A 20 61.19 -0.63 -17.50
CA ASP A 20 62.53 -0.28 -17.01
C ASP A 20 62.80 -0.80 -15.59
N ASN A 21 61.77 -1.31 -14.89
CA ASN A 21 61.89 -1.86 -13.54
C ASN A 21 60.91 -3.02 -13.28
N ILE A 22 61.45 -4.24 -13.23
CA ILE A 22 60.72 -5.50 -13.01
C ILE A 22 59.94 -5.50 -11.67
N ALA A 23 60.42 -4.80 -10.64
CA ALA A 23 59.73 -4.74 -9.35
C ALA A 23 58.37 -4.03 -9.43
N ILE A 24 58.20 -3.11 -10.39
CA ILE A 24 56.93 -2.41 -10.63
C ILE A 24 55.94 -3.34 -11.35
N ALA A 25 56.43 -4.19 -12.26
CA ALA A 25 55.62 -5.21 -12.92
C ALA A 25 55.05 -6.24 -11.92
N ASP A 26 55.89 -6.71 -10.99
CA ASP A 26 55.47 -7.63 -9.91
C ASP A 26 54.44 -6.99 -8.98
N HIS A 27 54.60 -5.70 -8.66
CA HIS A 27 53.64 -4.96 -7.84
C HIS A 27 52.30 -4.80 -8.56
N LEU A 28 52.29 -4.42 -9.85
CA LEU A 28 51.08 -4.32 -10.66
C LEU A 28 50.36 -5.66 -10.79
N HIS A 29 51.10 -6.76 -10.99
CA HIS A 29 50.53 -8.10 -11.05
C HIS A 29 49.89 -8.52 -9.72
N LYS A 30 50.54 -8.23 -8.59
CA LYS A 30 49.99 -8.48 -7.25
C LYS A 30 48.72 -7.67 -7.01
N VAL A 31 48.72 -6.37 -7.33
CA VAL A 31 47.54 -5.50 -7.17
C VAL A 31 46.38 -5.94 -8.08
N ALA A 32 46.66 -6.30 -9.33
CA ALA A 32 45.66 -6.82 -10.26
C ALA A 32 45.05 -8.14 -9.78
N THR A 33 45.89 -9.06 -9.29
CA THR A 33 45.44 -10.35 -8.74
C THR A 33 44.58 -10.14 -7.49
N LEU A 34 45.00 -9.26 -6.58
CA LEU A 34 44.27 -8.96 -5.35
C LEU A 34 42.94 -8.24 -5.63
N ASN A 35 42.89 -7.36 -6.63
CA ASN A 35 41.65 -6.75 -7.10
C ASN A 35 40.73 -7.76 -7.80
N TYR A 36 41.29 -8.67 -8.59
CA TYR A 36 40.54 -9.75 -9.23
C TYR A 36 39.92 -10.69 -8.20
N GLU A 37 40.68 -11.10 -7.18
CA GLU A 37 40.19 -11.92 -6.06
C GLU A 37 39.12 -11.19 -5.25
N LYS A 38 39.31 -9.90 -4.94
CA LYS A 38 38.29 -9.08 -4.26
C LYS A 38 37.00 -8.95 -5.08
N ASN A 39 37.11 -8.77 -6.39
CA ASN A 39 35.96 -8.70 -7.29
C ASN A 39 35.25 -10.06 -7.39
N ILE A 40 35.98 -11.18 -7.45
CA ILE A 40 35.38 -12.52 -7.39
C ILE A 40 34.63 -12.72 -6.08
N ALA A 41 35.25 -12.38 -4.94
CA ALA A 41 34.63 -12.53 -3.63
C ALA A 41 33.39 -11.63 -3.46
N ALA A 42 33.45 -10.39 -3.95
CA ALA A 42 32.32 -9.47 -3.97
C ALA A 42 31.19 -9.98 -4.87
N ASN A 43 31.52 -10.50 -6.05
CA ASN A 43 30.55 -11.09 -6.98
C ASN A 43 29.91 -12.36 -6.43
N ALA A 44 30.69 -13.22 -5.75
CA ALA A 44 30.16 -14.41 -5.10
C ALA A 44 29.21 -14.06 -3.95
N THR A 45 29.54 -13.03 -3.18
CA THR A 45 28.69 -12.53 -2.09
C THR A 45 27.40 -11.91 -2.65
N ALA A 46 27.50 -11.07 -3.69
CA ALA A 46 26.35 -10.50 -4.37
C ALA A 46 25.43 -11.58 -4.96
N LYS A 47 25.99 -12.61 -5.59
CA LYS A 47 25.24 -13.76 -6.10
C LYS A 47 24.48 -14.49 -4.99
N ALA A 48 25.14 -14.76 -3.86
CA ALA A 48 24.50 -15.43 -2.72
C ALA A 48 23.35 -14.61 -2.11
N TYR A 49 23.51 -13.28 -1.98
CA TYR A 49 22.43 -12.39 -1.53
C TYR A 49 21.23 -12.40 -2.48
N LEU A 50 21.50 -12.40 -3.79
CA LEU A 50 20.45 -12.46 -4.81
C LEU A 50 19.73 -13.81 -4.80
N ASP A 51 20.44 -14.93 -4.73
CA ASP A 51 19.86 -16.27 -4.65
C ASP A 51 18.92 -16.44 -3.43
N ASP A 52 19.23 -15.79 -2.30
CA ASP A 52 18.33 -15.76 -1.13
C ASP A 52 17.09 -14.87 -1.36
N GLU A 53 17.26 -13.67 -1.94
CA GLU A 53 16.14 -12.83 -2.36
C GLU A 53 15.21 -13.58 -3.33
N TRP A 54 15.77 -14.41 -4.20
CA TRP A 54 15.06 -15.27 -5.15
C TRP A 54 14.23 -16.36 -4.48
N ALA A 55 14.85 -17.11 -3.56
CA ALA A 55 14.14 -18.10 -2.78
C ALA A 55 12.98 -17.46 -2.00
N ASN A 56 13.16 -16.23 -1.52
CA ASN A 56 12.14 -15.46 -0.81
C ASN A 56 11.01 -14.99 -1.74
N ILE A 57 11.30 -14.52 -2.96
CA ILE A 57 10.29 -14.14 -3.96
C ILE A 57 9.46 -15.36 -4.40
N GLY A 58 10.10 -16.50 -4.66
CA GLY A 58 9.42 -17.74 -5.03
C GLY A 58 8.49 -18.24 -3.92
N LYS A 59 8.96 -18.24 -2.67
CA LYS A 59 8.14 -18.54 -1.49
C LYS A 59 6.96 -17.57 -1.37
N TRP A 60 7.19 -16.28 -1.58
CA TRP A 60 6.15 -15.25 -1.52
C TRP A 60 5.09 -15.43 -2.60
N LEU A 61 5.48 -15.64 -3.87
CA LEU A 61 4.55 -15.87 -4.98
C LEU A 61 3.71 -17.14 -4.76
N LYS A 62 4.33 -18.21 -4.25
CA LYS A 62 3.63 -19.44 -3.89
C LYS A 62 2.63 -19.23 -2.75
N ALA A 63 3.03 -18.54 -1.70
CA ALA A 63 2.13 -18.21 -0.59
C ALA A 63 0.99 -17.26 -1.03
N PHE A 64 1.28 -16.33 -1.95
CA PHE A 64 0.30 -15.41 -2.51
C PHE A 64 -0.75 -16.15 -3.35
N THR A 65 -0.31 -16.98 -4.30
CA THR A 65 -1.17 -17.74 -5.21
C THR A 65 -2.10 -18.71 -4.46
N GLN A 66 -1.58 -19.40 -3.44
CA GLN A 66 -2.38 -20.26 -2.58
C GLN A 66 -3.50 -19.52 -1.85
N ARG A 67 -3.26 -18.25 -1.45
CA ARG A 67 -4.22 -17.44 -0.68
C ARG A 67 -5.16 -16.64 -1.57
N LEU A 68 -4.87 -16.54 -2.87
CA LEU A 68 -5.59 -15.68 -3.79
C LEU A 68 -7.09 -16.03 -3.91
N PRO A 69 -7.50 -17.31 -3.98
CA PRO A 69 -8.92 -17.68 -4.01
C PRO A 69 -9.68 -17.21 -2.77
N ASP A 70 -9.11 -17.45 -1.59
CA ASP A 70 -9.73 -17.04 -0.32
C ASP A 70 -9.76 -15.53 -0.17
N ASN A 71 -8.70 -14.83 -0.57
CA ASN A 71 -8.64 -13.37 -0.56
C ASN A 71 -9.71 -12.78 -1.50
N LEU A 72 -9.83 -13.30 -2.73
CA LEU A 72 -10.83 -12.82 -3.68
C LEU A 72 -12.25 -13.10 -3.20
N ARG A 73 -12.51 -14.30 -2.63
CA ARG A 73 -13.80 -14.65 -2.04
C ARG A 73 -14.15 -13.69 -0.89
N THR A 74 -13.21 -13.47 0.02
CA THR A 74 -13.38 -12.54 1.16
C THR A 74 -13.64 -11.12 0.66
N MET A 75 -12.93 -10.67 -0.37
CA MET A 75 -13.14 -9.35 -0.95
C MET A 75 -14.55 -9.20 -1.52
N LYS A 76 -15.03 -10.19 -2.30
CA LYS A 76 -16.40 -10.19 -2.84
C LYS A 76 -17.46 -10.15 -1.76
N GLU A 77 -17.28 -10.92 -0.68
CA GLU A 77 -18.20 -10.99 0.46
C GLU A 77 -18.28 -9.67 1.23
N VAL A 78 -17.12 -9.05 1.50
CA VAL A 78 -17.05 -7.84 2.33
C VAL A 78 -17.45 -6.58 1.55
N PHE A 79 -16.93 -6.44 0.33
CA PHE A 79 -17.26 -5.30 -0.53
C PHE A 79 -18.71 -5.36 -1.00
N GLY A 80 -19.24 -6.56 -1.22
CA GLY A 80 -20.59 -6.76 -1.69
C GLY A 80 -21.65 -6.03 -0.86
N PRO A 81 -22.69 -5.49 -1.51
CA PRO A 81 -23.85 -4.98 -0.78
C PRO A 81 -24.58 -6.14 -0.10
N VAL A 82 -25.11 -5.88 1.09
CA VAL A 82 -25.84 -6.89 1.87
C VAL A 82 -27.22 -7.02 1.27
N ARG A 83 -27.67 -8.24 1.01
CA ARG A 83 -29.01 -8.51 0.48
C ARG A 83 -29.87 -9.21 1.52
N ASP A 84 -31.13 -8.84 1.58
CA ASP A 84 -32.14 -9.61 2.30
C ASP A 84 -32.33 -10.96 1.58
N LYS A 85 -32.28 -12.06 2.34
CA LYS A 85 -32.46 -13.41 1.81
C LYS A 85 -33.90 -13.71 1.39
N ALA A 86 -34.88 -13.01 1.94
CA ALA A 86 -36.30 -13.24 1.67
C ALA A 86 -36.80 -12.40 0.50
N THR A 87 -36.45 -11.11 0.44
CA THR A 87 -36.94 -10.18 -0.59
C THR A 87 -35.96 -9.98 -1.74
N GLY A 88 -34.68 -10.31 -1.54
CA GLY A 88 -33.61 -10.04 -2.52
C GLY A 88 -33.21 -8.56 -2.60
N GLU A 89 -33.81 -7.69 -1.77
CA GLU A 89 -33.50 -6.27 -1.75
C GLU A 89 -32.14 -5.99 -1.12
N TYR A 90 -31.49 -4.92 -1.59
CA TYR A 90 -30.20 -4.49 -1.05
C TYR A 90 -30.41 -3.64 0.21
N LEU A 91 -29.89 -4.14 1.32
CA LEU A 91 -29.97 -3.52 2.65
C LEU A 91 -28.82 -2.55 2.93
N SER A 92 -27.71 -2.64 2.18
CA SER A 92 -26.56 -1.74 2.37
C SER A 92 -25.89 -1.39 1.06
N ALA A 93 -25.24 -0.24 1.02
CA ALA A 93 -24.34 0.12 -0.08
C ALA A 93 -23.14 -0.84 -0.16
N GLY A 94 -22.53 -0.93 -1.33
CA GLY A 94 -21.36 -1.77 -1.57
C GLY A 94 -20.90 -1.82 -3.02
N PHE A 95 -19.88 -2.64 -3.26
CA PHE A 95 -19.30 -2.90 -4.56
C PHE A 95 -19.40 -4.38 -4.89
N GLU A 96 -20.14 -4.70 -5.95
CA GLU A 96 -20.16 -6.04 -6.52
C GLU A 96 -18.91 -6.22 -7.38
N ILE A 97 -18.02 -7.11 -6.94
CA ILE A 97 -16.77 -7.40 -7.63
C ILE A 97 -16.94 -8.71 -8.41
N GLU A 98 -16.94 -8.60 -9.73
CA GLU A 98 -16.90 -9.74 -10.63
C GLU A 98 -15.46 -9.94 -11.09
N ALA A 99 -14.89 -11.11 -10.80
CA ALA A 99 -13.56 -11.49 -11.27
C ALA A 99 -13.45 -13.02 -11.21
N ARG A 100 -12.73 -13.61 -12.15
CA ARG A 100 -12.38 -15.03 -12.14
C ARG A 100 -10.88 -15.18 -11.93
N LEU A 101 -10.47 -16.26 -11.31
CA LEU A 101 -9.06 -16.62 -11.25
C LEU A 101 -8.74 -17.52 -12.43
N ALA A 102 -7.54 -17.36 -12.99
CA ALA A 102 -6.98 -18.33 -13.92
C ALA A 102 -6.89 -19.71 -13.26
N GLU A 103 -6.88 -20.77 -14.08
CA GLU A 103 -6.77 -22.14 -13.55
C GLU A 103 -5.39 -22.37 -12.93
N GLN A 104 -5.27 -23.40 -12.09
CA GLN A 104 -4.04 -23.63 -11.34
C GLN A 104 -2.82 -23.87 -12.24
N ASP A 105 -3.04 -24.54 -13.38
CA ASP A 105 -1.98 -24.81 -14.37
C ASP A 105 -1.62 -23.56 -15.20
N ASP A 106 -2.60 -22.70 -15.49
CA ASP A 106 -2.34 -21.38 -16.09
C ASP A 106 -1.54 -20.49 -15.14
N ILE A 107 -1.89 -20.49 -13.85
CA ILE A 107 -1.17 -19.72 -12.82
C ILE A 107 0.29 -20.15 -12.74
N ARG A 108 0.58 -21.45 -12.82
CA ARG A 108 1.96 -21.98 -12.85
C ARG A 108 2.72 -21.48 -14.07
N THR A 109 2.10 -21.56 -15.24
CA THR A 109 2.69 -21.07 -16.49
C THR A 109 2.98 -19.57 -16.44
N ILE A 110 2.06 -18.78 -15.88
CA ILE A 110 2.25 -17.34 -15.66
C ILE A 110 3.40 -17.08 -14.68
N LEU A 111 3.54 -17.92 -13.65
CA LEU A 111 4.63 -17.84 -12.69
C LEU A 111 5.98 -18.12 -13.35
N ASP A 112 6.04 -19.14 -14.20
CA ASP A 112 7.24 -19.48 -14.97
C ASP A 112 7.60 -18.37 -15.98
N ASP A 113 6.61 -17.75 -16.63
CA ASP A 113 6.82 -16.58 -17.49
C ASP A 113 7.39 -15.39 -16.70
N VAL A 114 6.87 -15.14 -15.50
CA VAL A 114 7.39 -14.11 -14.60
C VAL A 114 8.82 -14.43 -14.19
N VAL A 115 9.14 -15.69 -13.88
CA VAL A 115 10.51 -16.11 -13.55
C VAL A 115 11.45 -15.83 -14.73
N LYS A 116 11.09 -16.28 -15.94
CA LYS A 116 11.89 -16.06 -17.17
C LYS A 116 12.07 -14.58 -17.51
N MET A 117 11.02 -13.78 -17.35
CA MET A 117 11.08 -12.33 -17.58
C MET A 117 12.14 -11.68 -16.71
N VAL A 118 12.27 -12.13 -15.47
CA VAL A 118 13.26 -11.56 -14.56
C VAL A 118 14.65 -12.15 -14.79
N GLU A 119 14.80 -13.44 -15.09
CA GLU A 119 16.11 -14.02 -15.50
C GLU A 119 16.72 -13.26 -16.70
N LYS A 120 15.87 -12.86 -17.67
CA LYS A 120 16.27 -12.03 -18.80
C LYS A 120 16.71 -10.63 -18.37
N PHE A 121 16.01 -10.04 -17.41
CA PHE A 121 16.39 -8.77 -16.82
C PHE A 121 17.73 -8.85 -16.08
N GLU A 122 18.00 -9.94 -15.36
CA GLU A 122 19.27 -10.17 -14.67
C GLU A 122 20.45 -10.29 -15.61
N SER A 123 20.28 -11.06 -16.70
CA SER A 123 21.30 -11.18 -17.75
C SER A 123 21.63 -9.82 -18.36
N THR A 124 20.63 -8.95 -18.47
CA THR A 124 20.79 -7.58 -18.98
C THR A 124 21.44 -6.68 -17.93
N ARG A 125 21.13 -6.85 -16.64
CA ARG A 125 21.75 -6.08 -15.54
C ARG A 125 23.22 -6.41 -15.37
N HIS A 126 23.62 -7.69 -15.41
CA HIS A 126 25.02 -8.10 -15.36
C HIS A 126 25.84 -7.54 -16.53
N ALA A 127 25.23 -7.30 -17.69
CA ALA A 127 25.88 -6.61 -18.80
C ALA A 127 26.06 -5.10 -18.58
N VAL A 128 25.31 -4.50 -17.65
CA VAL A 128 25.23 -3.03 -17.41
C VAL A 128 25.86 -2.62 -16.06
N GLU A 129 26.39 -3.57 -15.29
CA GLU A 129 27.00 -3.37 -13.94
C GLU A 129 28.19 -2.39 -13.87
N ASN A 130 28.61 -1.82 -15.01
CA ASN A 130 29.62 -0.75 -15.05
C ASN A 130 29.06 0.67 -14.80
N VAL A 131 27.74 0.85 -14.56
CA VAL A 131 27.14 2.19 -14.46
C VAL A 131 26.24 2.32 -13.21
N SER A 132 26.82 2.84 -12.13
CA SER A 132 26.20 3.46 -10.93
C SER A 132 25.08 2.71 -10.15
N LEU A 133 25.25 2.68 -8.82
CA LEU A 133 24.35 2.05 -7.83
C LEU A 133 22.90 2.58 -7.81
N ASP A 134 22.67 3.82 -8.24
CA ASP A 134 21.33 4.44 -8.21
C ASP A 134 20.43 3.94 -9.36
N ILE A 135 21.03 3.59 -10.49
CA ILE A 135 20.35 3.00 -11.65
C ILE A 135 19.84 1.59 -11.28
N GLY A 136 20.62 0.83 -10.52
CA GLY A 136 20.22 -0.50 -10.04
C GLY A 136 18.94 -0.49 -9.21
N LYS A 137 18.75 0.50 -8.32
CA LYS A 137 17.53 0.61 -7.50
C LYS A 137 16.29 0.98 -8.31
N GLN A 138 16.45 1.83 -9.32
CA GLN A 138 15.37 2.24 -10.20
C GLN A 138 14.95 1.10 -11.14
N ALA A 139 15.92 0.33 -11.62
CA ALA A 139 15.71 -0.84 -12.46
C ALA A 139 15.02 -2.00 -11.69
N VAL A 140 15.34 -2.19 -10.40
CA VAL A 140 14.61 -3.16 -9.55
C VAL A 140 13.15 -2.74 -9.32
N LYS A 141 12.89 -1.44 -9.11
CA LYS A 141 11.52 -0.93 -8.96
C LYS A 141 10.69 -1.13 -10.25
N SER A 142 11.29 -0.94 -11.43
CA SER A 142 10.59 -1.13 -12.71
C SER A 142 10.22 -2.59 -12.94
N VAL A 143 11.12 -3.53 -12.65
CA VAL A 143 10.85 -4.97 -12.75
C VAL A 143 9.71 -5.38 -11.82
N ARG A 144 9.71 -4.93 -10.57
CA ARG A 144 8.62 -5.26 -9.65
C ARG A 144 7.26 -4.75 -10.16
N ALA A 145 7.24 -3.57 -10.78
CA ALA A 145 6.02 -3.04 -11.40
C ALA A 145 5.59 -3.86 -12.63
N GLU A 146 6.55 -4.30 -13.45
CA GLU A 146 6.31 -5.12 -14.64
C GLU A 146 5.80 -6.52 -14.29
N ILE A 147 6.43 -7.20 -13.32
CA ILE A 147 5.96 -8.46 -12.75
C ILE A 147 4.53 -8.27 -12.25
N ARG A 148 4.28 -7.23 -11.45
CA ARG A 148 2.97 -6.96 -10.87
C ARG A 148 1.90 -6.77 -11.94
N ASN A 149 2.19 -5.98 -12.98
CA ASN A 149 1.26 -5.70 -14.06
C ASN A 149 0.99 -6.95 -14.89
N THR A 150 2.03 -7.71 -15.22
CA THR A 150 1.92 -8.95 -16.02
C THR A 150 1.20 -10.04 -15.24
N PHE A 151 1.60 -10.26 -13.99
CA PHE A 151 1.04 -11.31 -13.14
C PHE A 151 -0.43 -11.03 -12.81
N TYR A 152 -0.79 -9.83 -12.33
CA TYR A 152 -2.17 -9.56 -11.94
C TYR A 152 -3.14 -9.56 -13.12
N GLN A 153 -2.74 -9.04 -14.28
CA GLN A 153 -3.59 -9.05 -15.48
C GLN A 153 -3.86 -10.47 -15.99
N LYS A 154 -2.87 -11.38 -15.88
CA LYS A 154 -3.03 -12.76 -16.34
C LYS A 154 -3.74 -13.65 -15.32
N VAL A 155 -3.58 -13.39 -14.02
CA VAL A 155 -4.17 -14.24 -12.97
C VAL A 155 -5.61 -13.84 -12.62
N ILE A 156 -5.95 -12.55 -12.64
CA ILE A 156 -7.30 -12.06 -12.35
C ILE A 156 -7.99 -11.72 -13.67
N LEU A 157 -8.89 -12.59 -14.09
CA LEU A 157 -9.57 -12.53 -15.37
C LEU A 157 -10.87 -11.72 -15.27
N ASN A 158 -11.09 -10.85 -16.25
CA ASN A 158 -12.30 -10.04 -16.44
C ASN A 158 -12.78 -9.31 -15.17
N PRO A 159 -11.92 -8.52 -14.49
CA PRO A 159 -12.34 -7.75 -13.33
C PRO A 159 -13.36 -6.69 -13.75
N ARG A 160 -14.54 -6.72 -13.12
CA ARG A 160 -15.58 -5.70 -13.23
C ARG A 160 -16.08 -5.33 -11.85
N ILE A 161 -16.36 -4.06 -11.64
CA ILE A 161 -16.87 -3.53 -10.38
C ILE A 161 -18.19 -2.83 -10.69
N ARG A 162 -19.25 -3.21 -9.98
CA ARG A 162 -20.51 -2.46 -9.97
C ARG A 162 -20.74 -1.85 -8.59
N VAL A 163 -21.05 -0.57 -8.53
CA VAL A 163 -21.40 0.12 -7.29
C VAL A 163 -22.90 0.10 -7.08
N TYR A 164 -23.34 -0.26 -5.87
CA TYR A 164 -24.70 -0.05 -5.42
C TYR A 164 -24.70 0.96 -4.28
N MET A 165 -25.36 2.10 -4.50
CA MET A 165 -25.52 3.15 -3.51
C MET A 165 -26.91 3.78 -3.69
N PRO A 166 -27.85 3.54 -2.74
CA PRO A 166 -29.26 3.93 -2.90
C PRO A 166 -29.49 5.40 -3.25
N SER A 167 -28.65 6.30 -2.70
CA SER A 167 -28.71 7.74 -2.95
C SER A 167 -28.19 8.17 -4.33
N ILE A 168 -27.57 7.27 -5.09
CA ILE A 168 -27.16 7.49 -6.50
C ILE A 168 -28.12 6.79 -7.45
N SER A 169 -28.37 5.50 -7.22
CA SER A 169 -29.18 4.66 -8.10
C SER A 169 -29.83 3.51 -7.34
N ARG A 170 -31.05 3.14 -7.79
CA ARG A 170 -31.77 1.96 -7.29
C ARG A 170 -31.21 0.64 -7.83
N GLN A 171 -30.35 0.68 -8.85
CA GLN A 171 -29.71 -0.48 -9.46
C GLN A 171 -28.18 -0.35 -9.43
N PRO A 172 -27.43 -1.47 -9.34
CA PRO A 172 -25.98 -1.44 -9.42
C PRO A 172 -25.50 -0.84 -10.74
N LEU A 173 -24.59 0.13 -10.67
CA LEU A 173 -24.00 0.81 -11.82
C LEU A 173 -22.59 0.29 -12.07
N SER A 174 -22.20 0.11 -13.33
CA SER A 174 -20.82 -0.21 -13.70
C SER A 174 -19.90 0.95 -13.35
N LEU A 175 -18.75 0.66 -12.73
CA LEU A 175 -17.81 1.69 -12.32
C LEU A 175 -17.00 2.19 -13.53
N GLU A 176 -17.37 3.35 -14.06
CA GLU A 176 -16.71 4.01 -15.19
C GLU A 176 -16.05 5.34 -14.79
N LYS A 177 -15.09 5.79 -15.60
CA LYS A 177 -14.44 7.08 -15.36
C LYS A 177 -15.46 8.21 -15.57
N ASP A 178 -15.42 9.22 -14.69
CA ASP A 178 -16.25 10.43 -14.77
C ASP A 178 -17.78 10.15 -14.71
N MET A 179 -18.21 9.02 -14.15
CA MET A 179 -19.64 8.64 -14.11
C MET A 179 -20.47 9.41 -13.06
N VAL A 180 -19.83 10.02 -12.07
CA VAL A 180 -20.48 10.61 -10.89
C VAL A 180 -20.07 12.06 -10.66
N SER A 181 -20.95 12.83 -10.01
CA SER A 181 -20.60 14.18 -9.55
C SER A 181 -19.50 14.13 -8.48
N THR A 182 -18.83 15.26 -8.24
CA THR A 182 -17.76 15.35 -7.23
C THR A 182 -18.19 14.81 -5.87
N GLY A 183 -19.36 15.23 -5.36
CA GLY A 183 -19.86 14.78 -4.06
C GLY A 183 -20.21 13.29 -4.01
N GLN A 184 -20.76 12.74 -5.10
CA GLN A 184 -21.00 11.30 -5.24
C GLN A 184 -19.68 10.52 -5.29
N GLY A 185 -18.66 11.05 -5.97
CA GLY A 185 -17.32 10.47 -6.03
C GLY A 185 -16.63 10.41 -4.68
N VAL A 186 -16.75 11.46 -3.86
CA VAL A 186 -16.23 11.44 -2.48
C VAL A 186 -16.99 10.43 -1.63
N ALA A 187 -18.31 10.34 -1.75
CA ALA A 187 -19.12 9.35 -1.02
C ALA A 187 -18.72 7.90 -1.37
N MET A 188 -18.52 7.62 -2.66
CA MET A 188 -18.05 6.32 -3.13
C MET A 188 -16.64 6.01 -2.64
N THR A 189 -15.75 7.01 -2.60
CA THR A 189 -14.38 6.86 -2.07
C THR A 189 -14.41 6.55 -0.58
N LEU A 190 -15.26 7.24 0.17
CA LEU A 190 -15.48 6.99 1.59
C LEU A 190 -15.99 5.56 1.83
N LEU A 191 -17.02 5.14 1.10
CA LEU A 191 -17.54 3.77 1.14
C LEU A 191 -16.42 2.75 0.82
N TRP A 192 -15.60 3.02 -0.19
CA TRP A 192 -14.49 2.15 -0.56
C TRP A 192 -13.47 1.99 0.56
N VAL A 193 -13.08 3.09 1.22
CA VAL A 193 -12.15 3.06 2.35
C VAL A 193 -12.72 2.27 3.52
N VAL A 194 -14.00 2.46 3.84
CA VAL A 194 -14.68 1.68 4.88
C VAL A 194 -14.67 0.20 4.55
N LYS A 195 -15.07 -0.17 3.32
CA LYS A 195 -15.05 -1.58 2.86
C LYS A 195 -13.64 -2.17 2.84
N MET A 196 -12.62 -1.39 2.50
CA MET A 196 -11.22 -1.81 2.58
C MET A 196 -10.79 -2.11 4.02
N ALA A 197 -11.17 -1.27 4.98
CA ALA A 197 -10.86 -1.50 6.39
C ALA A 197 -11.52 -2.77 6.94
N ASP A 198 -12.80 -2.98 6.60
CA ASP A 198 -13.51 -4.22 6.90
C ASP A 198 -12.79 -5.43 6.28
N TYR A 199 -12.38 -5.32 5.02
CA TYR A 199 -11.72 -6.42 4.29
C TYR A 199 -10.35 -6.78 4.87
N VAL A 200 -9.52 -5.79 5.18
CA VAL A 200 -8.20 -6.05 5.79
C VAL A 200 -8.36 -6.75 7.14
N THR A 201 -9.35 -6.31 7.92
CA THR A 201 -9.68 -6.92 9.22
C THR A 201 -10.15 -8.36 9.07
N GLU A 202 -11.13 -8.62 8.20
CA GLU A 202 -11.65 -9.97 7.95
C GLU A 202 -10.60 -10.91 7.36
N ARG A 203 -9.78 -10.41 6.42
CA ARG A 203 -8.66 -11.16 5.85
C ARG A 203 -7.66 -11.57 6.92
N GLU A 204 -7.36 -10.67 7.86
CA GLU A 204 -6.42 -10.99 8.95
C GLU A 204 -7.03 -11.97 9.96
N MET A 205 -8.31 -11.80 10.33
CA MET A 205 -8.98 -12.78 11.20
C MET A 205 -9.00 -14.19 10.59
N ARG A 206 -9.26 -14.31 9.28
CA ARG A 206 -9.22 -15.60 8.56
C ARG A 206 -7.82 -16.22 8.48
N ARG A 207 -6.74 -15.45 8.70
CA ARG A 207 -5.37 -15.99 8.74
C ARG A 207 -5.03 -16.60 10.10
N VAL A 208 -5.61 -16.07 11.18
CA VAL A 208 -5.23 -16.39 12.57
C VAL A 208 -6.02 -17.57 13.13
N THR A 209 -7.03 -18.07 12.42
CA THR A 209 -7.89 -19.21 12.83
C THR A 209 -7.16 -20.51 13.20
N THR A 210 -5.86 -20.63 12.91
CA THR A 210 -5.01 -21.75 13.36
C THR A 210 -4.44 -21.61 14.78
N ASN A 211 -4.36 -20.41 15.38
CA ASN A 211 -3.75 -20.20 16.71
C ASN A 211 -4.63 -19.32 17.62
N ARG A 212 -5.44 -19.96 18.49
CA ARG A 212 -6.32 -19.30 19.49
C ARG A 212 -5.61 -18.32 20.42
N ALA A 213 -4.30 -18.50 20.67
CA ALA A 213 -3.51 -17.60 21.51
C ALA A 213 -3.16 -16.27 20.81
N GLN A 214 -2.98 -16.28 19.48
CA GLN A 214 -2.70 -15.07 18.69
C GLN A 214 -3.98 -14.25 18.42
N GLN A 215 -5.15 -14.88 18.43
CA GLN A 215 -6.44 -14.20 18.24
C GLN A 215 -6.73 -13.11 19.29
N LYS A 216 -6.25 -13.27 20.53
CA LYS A 216 -6.51 -12.32 21.63
C LYS A 216 -5.67 -11.03 21.55
N HIS A 217 -4.62 -11.01 20.74
CA HIS A 217 -3.70 -9.87 20.63
C HIS A 217 -3.80 -9.13 19.30
N LEU A 218 -4.62 -9.62 18.36
CA LEU A 218 -4.82 -9.01 17.05
C LEU A 218 -6.08 -8.17 17.04
N HIS A 219 -5.95 -6.98 17.62
CA HIS A 219 -6.83 -5.86 17.34
C HIS A 219 -6.06 -4.86 16.48
N PRO A 220 -5.91 -5.09 15.15
CA PRO A 220 -5.35 -4.07 14.28
C PRO A 220 -6.35 -2.91 14.26
N THR A 221 -6.15 -1.94 15.15
CA THR A 221 -6.81 -0.64 15.09
C THR A 221 -6.29 0.07 13.84
N GLN A 222 -7.07 -0.03 12.76
CA GLN A 222 -6.78 0.69 11.54
C GLN A 222 -7.37 2.08 11.67
N PHE A 223 -6.71 3.07 11.09
CA PHE A 223 -7.29 4.40 10.98
C PHE A 223 -7.16 4.94 9.55
N ALA A 224 -8.13 5.76 9.15
CA ALA A 224 -8.08 6.53 7.93
C ALA A 224 -8.30 8.01 8.27
N ILE A 225 -7.50 8.87 7.65
CA ILE A 225 -7.67 10.32 7.70
C ILE A 225 -8.15 10.78 6.33
N MET A 226 -9.25 11.50 6.30
CA MET A 226 -9.78 12.13 5.08
C MET A 226 -9.85 13.63 5.27
N ASP A 227 -9.15 14.37 4.43
CA ASP A 227 -9.19 15.82 4.43
C ASP A 227 -10.21 16.36 3.41
N GLY A 228 -11.00 17.34 3.85
CA GLY A 228 -12.00 18.00 3.02
C GLY A 228 -13.14 17.09 2.54
N ALA A 229 -13.38 15.93 3.16
CA ALA A 229 -14.37 14.99 2.64
C ALA A 229 -15.79 15.56 2.63
N PHE A 230 -16.15 16.42 3.59
CA PHE A 230 -17.50 16.97 3.70
C PHE A 230 -17.75 18.28 2.95
N SER A 231 -16.71 18.98 2.47
CA SER A 231 -16.91 20.25 1.73
C SER A 231 -17.68 20.06 0.42
N SER A 232 -17.66 18.86 -0.15
CA SER A 232 -18.41 18.49 -1.36
C SER A 232 -19.58 17.54 -1.10
N LEU A 233 -19.77 17.09 0.14
CA LEU A 233 -20.73 16.05 0.55
C LEU A 233 -21.89 16.68 1.34
N SER A 234 -22.64 17.56 0.68
CA SER A 234 -23.80 18.23 1.28
C SER A 234 -25.03 17.31 1.46
N ASN A 235 -25.08 16.19 0.74
CA ASN A 235 -26.22 15.28 0.77
C ASN A 235 -26.08 14.24 1.90
N LYS A 236 -26.95 14.36 2.91
CA LYS A 236 -27.04 13.46 4.07
C LYS A 236 -27.25 11.99 3.67
N GLY A 237 -27.95 11.71 2.57
CA GLY A 237 -28.16 10.35 2.06
C GLY A 237 -26.87 9.68 1.58
N LEU A 238 -26.00 10.43 0.89
CA LEU A 238 -24.71 9.91 0.42
C LEU A 238 -23.77 9.59 1.59
N ILE A 239 -23.77 10.46 2.62
CA ILE A 239 -23.03 10.23 3.87
C ILE A 239 -23.55 8.96 4.56
N GLN A 240 -24.88 8.86 4.69
CA GLN A 240 -25.56 7.75 5.33
C GLN A 240 -25.22 6.42 4.65
N ASP A 241 -25.35 6.34 3.33
CA ASP A 241 -25.04 5.15 2.54
C ASP A 241 -23.57 4.70 2.71
N ALA A 242 -22.64 5.67 2.74
CA ALA A 242 -21.21 5.39 2.88
C ALA A 242 -20.82 4.93 4.30
N LEU A 243 -21.45 5.52 5.33
CA LEU A 243 -21.10 5.32 6.74
C LEU A 243 -21.89 4.21 7.43
N ASP A 244 -23.03 3.77 6.89
CA ASP A 244 -23.81 2.68 7.49
C ASP A 244 -23.02 1.39 7.64
N CYS A 245 -22.04 1.17 6.75
CA CYS A 245 -21.12 0.05 6.85
C CYS A 245 -20.19 0.13 8.09
N ILE A 246 -19.81 1.34 8.53
CA ILE A 246 -18.92 1.55 9.69
C ILE A 246 -19.52 1.02 10.98
N LYS A 247 -20.86 0.99 11.11
CA LYS A 247 -21.52 0.45 12.31
C LYS A 247 -21.06 -0.99 12.62
N ARG A 248 -20.71 -1.77 11.58
CA ARG A 248 -20.22 -3.15 11.72
C ARG A 248 -18.75 -3.26 12.12
N THR A 249 -17.96 -2.21 11.87
CA THR A 249 -16.53 -2.14 12.20
C THR A 249 -16.18 -1.28 13.41
N ARG A 250 -17.20 -0.88 14.18
CA ARG A 250 -17.01 -0.22 15.48
C ARG A 250 -16.02 -0.98 16.36
N GLY A 251 -14.98 -0.28 16.80
CA GLY A 251 -13.90 -0.80 17.65
C GLY A 251 -12.72 -1.45 16.93
N ARG A 252 -12.77 -1.59 15.59
CA ARG A 252 -11.67 -2.13 14.77
C ARG A 252 -11.09 -1.11 13.79
N PHE A 253 -11.85 -0.07 13.48
CA PHE A 253 -11.49 0.99 12.55
C PHE A 253 -11.82 2.37 13.13
N GLN A 254 -10.90 3.33 13.01
CA GLN A 254 -11.09 4.72 13.38
C GLN A 254 -11.07 5.60 12.13
N LEU A 255 -12.16 6.32 11.89
CA LEU A 255 -12.25 7.29 10.81
C LEU A 255 -12.08 8.70 11.38
N ILE A 256 -11.10 9.44 10.86
CA ILE A 256 -10.85 10.84 11.19
C ILE A 256 -11.13 11.65 9.92
N ILE A 257 -12.02 12.63 10.03
CA ILE A 257 -12.36 13.51 8.91
C ILE A 257 -12.11 14.94 9.33
N THR A 258 -11.38 15.67 8.49
CA THR A 258 -11.22 17.13 8.62
C THR A 258 -12.11 17.81 7.58
N GLY A 259 -12.69 18.94 7.97
CA GLY A 259 -13.58 19.74 7.15
C GLY A 259 -13.59 21.18 7.63
N HIS A 260 -13.95 22.09 6.74
CA HIS A 260 -13.98 23.53 6.99
C HIS A 260 -15.37 24.15 6.74
N ASP A 261 -16.41 23.32 6.59
CA ASP A 261 -17.77 23.81 6.40
C ASP A 261 -18.33 24.35 7.72
N GLU A 262 -18.51 25.67 7.80
CA GLU A 262 -19.04 26.38 8.96
C GLU A 262 -20.46 25.94 9.34
N ASN A 263 -21.22 25.40 8.38
CA ASN A 263 -22.61 24.96 8.60
C ASN A 263 -22.72 23.45 8.84
N TYR A 264 -21.60 22.74 8.92
CA TYR A 264 -21.63 21.29 9.14
C TYR A 264 -22.18 20.95 10.53
N GLN A 265 -23.31 20.27 10.55
CA GLN A 265 -23.89 19.73 11.79
C GLN A 265 -23.41 18.30 11.99
N ASN A 266 -22.63 18.07 13.05
CA ASN A 266 -22.07 16.76 13.33
C ASN A 266 -23.16 15.72 13.62
N ASN A 267 -23.14 14.62 12.86
CA ASN A 267 -23.96 13.46 13.17
C ASN A 267 -23.24 12.56 14.19
N PHE A 268 -23.55 12.76 15.47
CA PHE A 268 -22.96 11.99 16.58
C PHE A 268 -23.27 10.48 16.59
N GLU A 269 -24.13 9.99 15.71
CA GLU A 269 -24.32 8.55 15.52
C GLU A 269 -23.12 7.91 14.77
N TYR A 270 -22.56 8.64 13.81
CA TYR A 270 -21.39 8.21 13.02
C TYR A 270 -20.08 8.76 13.56
N PHE A 271 -20.12 10.00 14.05
CA PHE A 271 -18.96 10.74 14.54
C PHE A 271 -19.14 11.05 16.02
N PRO A 272 -18.84 10.09 16.91
CA PRO A 272 -19.10 10.25 18.35
C PRO A 272 -18.29 11.39 18.98
N THR A 273 -17.20 11.80 18.33
CA THR A 273 -16.31 12.87 18.73
C THR A 273 -16.23 13.92 17.62
N LEU A 274 -16.50 15.17 17.97
CA LEU A 274 -16.23 16.36 17.15
C LEU A 274 -15.09 17.14 17.81
N VAL A 275 -14.10 17.56 17.03
CA VAL A 275 -13.03 18.46 17.48
C VAL A 275 -13.12 19.73 16.64
N GLU A 276 -13.43 20.86 17.29
CA GLU A 276 -13.45 22.18 16.66
C GLU A 276 -12.13 22.89 16.97
N ALA A 277 -11.29 23.04 15.95
CA ALA A 277 -10.05 23.81 16.05
C ALA A 277 -10.28 25.23 15.52
N ARG A 278 -9.96 26.25 16.32
CA ARG A 278 -10.08 27.67 15.99
C ARG A 278 -8.73 28.35 16.15
N GLU A 279 -8.38 29.15 15.17
CA GLU A 279 -7.19 29.99 15.24
C GLU A 279 -7.46 31.21 16.11
N ILE A 280 -6.54 31.49 17.03
CA ILE A 280 -6.52 32.69 17.88
C ILE A 280 -5.30 33.52 17.47
N SER A 281 -5.58 34.70 16.92
CA SER A 281 -4.59 35.76 16.66
C SER A 281 -3.40 35.36 15.75
N GLY A 282 -3.59 34.46 14.79
CA GLY A 282 -2.54 34.15 13.79
C GLY A 282 -1.39 33.27 14.29
N GLN A 283 -1.41 32.86 15.58
CA GLN A 283 -0.27 32.21 16.25
C GLN A 283 -0.67 31.02 17.12
N PHE A 284 -1.90 30.98 17.63
CA PHE A 284 -2.35 29.94 18.55
C PHE A 284 -3.54 29.20 17.96
N MET A 285 -3.62 27.90 18.22
CA MET A 285 -4.78 27.09 17.90
C MET A 285 -5.45 26.68 19.21
N TYR A 286 -6.74 26.95 19.33
CA TYR A 286 -7.58 26.44 20.40
C TYR A 286 -8.44 25.31 19.83
N ALA A 287 -8.42 24.14 20.47
CA ALA A 287 -9.27 23.02 20.09
C ALA A 287 -10.24 22.70 21.22
N ASP A 288 -11.54 22.75 20.92
CA ASP A 288 -12.59 22.25 21.81
C ASP A 288 -13.11 20.91 21.28
N SER A 289 -13.51 20.01 22.17
CA SER A 289 -13.99 18.68 21.80
C SER A 289 -15.38 18.43 22.38
N GLN A 290 -16.34 18.13 21.50
CA GLN A 290 -17.68 17.72 21.90
C GLN A 290 -17.81 16.21 21.69
N THR A 291 -18.12 15.47 22.76
CA THR A 291 -18.37 14.03 22.71
C THR A 291 -19.76 13.72 23.23
N ARG A 292 -20.55 12.94 22.48
CA ARG A 292 -21.92 12.59 22.89
C ARG A 292 -21.96 11.67 24.12
N ARG A 293 -20.86 10.96 24.39
CA ARG A 293 -20.65 10.11 25.58
C ARG A 293 -19.16 9.87 25.76
N ILE A 294 -18.65 9.94 27.00
CA ILE A 294 -17.34 9.36 27.35
C ILE A 294 -17.52 7.84 27.22
N LEU A 295 -17.21 7.29 26.05
CA LEU A 295 -17.17 5.85 25.84
C LEU A 295 -15.97 5.33 26.61
N GLN A 296 -16.20 4.42 27.56
CA GLN A 296 -15.07 3.77 28.19
C GLN A 296 -14.33 2.97 27.11
N PRO A 297 -12.98 2.94 27.11
CA PRO A 297 -12.21 2.20 26.10
C PRO A 297 -12.73 0.77 25.88
N SER A 298 -13.13 0.10 26.96
CA SER A 298 -13.74 -1.23 26.96
C SER A 298 -15.03 -1.34 26.12
N GLU A 299 -15.83 -0.29 26.02
CA GLU A 299 -17.08 -0.25 25.25
C GLU A 299 -16.85 -0.16 23.73
N VAL A 300 -15.65 0.24 23.31
CA VAL A 300 -15.22 0.28 21.90
C VAL A 300 -14.12 -0.74 21.60
N GLY A 301 -13.91 -1.72 22.48
CA GLY A 301 -12.88 -2.77 22.29
C GLY A 301 -11.43 -2.26 22.39
N SER A 302 -11.23 -1.05 22.92
CA SER A 302 -9.92 -0.44 23.17
C SER A 302 -9.49 -0.67 24.63
N HIS A 303 -8.19 -0.81 24.90
CA HIS A 303 -7.66 -0.90 26.26
C HIS A 303 -7.15 0.46 26.72
N TYR A 304 -7.27 0.74 28.01
CA TYR A 304 -6.84 2.02 28.61
C TYR A 304 -5.35 2.29 28.30
N GLY A 305 -5.09 3.40 27.61
CA GLY A 305 -3.75 3.91 27.35
C GLY A 305 -3.40 4.11 25.87
N SER A 306 -3.91 5.19 25.26
CA SER A 306 -3.15 6.08 24.34
C SER A 306 -4.09 6.96 23.49
N MET A 307 -4.46 8.12 24.01
CA MET A 307 -4.53 9.34 23.20
C MET A 307 -3.87 10.44 24.02
N GLY A 308 -2.57 10.61 23.82
CA GLY A 308 -1.89 11.82 24.25
C GLY A 308 -2.39 12.98 23.41
N VAL A 309 -2.55 14.15 24.03
CA VAL A 309 -2.86 15.40 23.36
C VAL A 309 -1.86 15.61 22.21
N MET A 310 -2.36 15.64 20.98
CA MET A 310 -1.54 15.87 19.80
C MET A 310 -1.22 17.37 19.73
N ASN A 311 0.03 17.75 19.95
CA ASN A 311 0.52 19.10 19.68
C ASN A 311 0.84 19.22 18.18
N LEU A 312 -0.09 19.77 17.40
CA LEU A 312 0.16 20.18 16.02
C LEU A 312 0.84 21.56 16.02
N ARG A 313 2.15 21.60 15.76
CA ARG A 313 2.85 22.87 15.49
C ARG A 313 2.63 23.26 14.03
N VAL A 314 1.96 24.39 13.82
CA VAL A 314 1.94 25.07 12.52
C VAL A 314 3.28 25.78 12.36
N LEU A 315 4.01 25.47 11.28
CA LEU A 315 5.14 26.30 10.86
C LEU A 315 4.56 27.53 10.16
N PRO A 316 4.82 28.77 10.64
CA PRO A 316 4.31 29.96 9.99
C PRO A 316 4.84 30.03 8.56
N HIS A 317 3.94 30.29 7.61
CA HIS A 317 4.34 30.63 6.24
C HIS A 317 5.19 31.89 6.31
N GLN A 318 6.46 31.78 5.91
CA GLN A 318 7.29 32.96 5.66
C GLN A 318 6.68 33.68 4.46
N LEU A 319 6.01 34.80 4.73
CA LEU A 319 5.73 35.81 3.72
C LEU A 319 7.08 36.32 3.23
N ASN A 320 7.45 35.95 2.01
CA ASN A 320 8.55 36.59 1.31
C ASN A 320 8.20 38.08 1.15
N ALA A 321 8.92 38.93 1.88
CA ALA A 321 9.05 40.34 1.58
C ALA A 321 9.92 40.52 0.32
#